data_AF-A0A1H5IP32-F1
#
_entry.id   AF-A0A1H5IP32-F1
#
_cell.length_a   1.000
_cell.length_b   1.000
_cell.length_c   1.000
_cell.angle_alpha   90.00
_cell.angle_beta   90.00
_cell.angle_gamma   90.00
#
_symmetry.space_group_name_H-M   'P 1'
#
loop_
_entity.id
_entity.type
_entity.pdbx_description
1 polymer ?
#
loop_
_entity_poly.entity_id
_entity_poly.type
_entity_poly.pdbx_seq_one_letter_code
_entity_poly.pdbx_strand_id
1 'polypeptide(L)' 'MLKKKNDYSVIVYFEDGTSPKKWMFVHKLNGFKMFLNKEHPTWQYMNVYNRRTRAFMRQFKRDSFIPPFIQE' A
#
# COMPACT_ATOMS: atom_id res chain seq x y z
N MET A 1 -10.63 -22.77 -1.05
CA MET A 1 -10.55 -21.30 -1.08
C MET A 1 -9.09 -20.88 -1.10
N LEU A 2 -8.63 -20.12 -2.10
CA LEU A 2 -7.29 -19.53 -2.08
C LEU A 2 -7.17 -18.64 -0.84
N LYS A 3 -6.23 -18.96 0.08
CA LYS A 3 -5.89 -18.08 1.20
C LYS A 3 -5.59 -16.69 0.61
N LYS A 4 -6.25 -15.65 1.13
CA LYS A 4 -6.05 -14.23 0.77
C LYS A 4 -4.63 -13.77 1.14
N LYS A 5 -3.61 -14.25 0.43
CA LYS A 5 -2.18 -13.97 0.67
C LYS A 5 -1.66 -13.10 -0.48
N ASN A 6 -1.06 -11.97 -0.12
CA ASN A 6 -0.43 -11.02 -1.05
C ASN A 6 -1.39 -10.47 -2.13
N ASP A 7 -2.63 -10.11 -1.78
CA ASP A 7 -3.64 -9.70 -2.77
C ASP A 7 -3.46 -8.27 -3.29
N TYR A 8 -2.52 -7.50 -2.73
CA TYR A 8 -2.33 -6.10 -3.07
C TYR A 8 -1.02 -5.85 -3.81
N SER A 9 -1.09 -4.98 -4.82
CA SER A 9 0.06 -4.20 -5.28
C SER A 9 -0.12 -2.74 -4.88
N VAL A 10 0.95 -2.08 -4.49
CA VAL A 10 0.92 -0.73 -3.94
C VAL A 10 1.92 0.16 -4.67
N ILE A 11 1.51 1.39 -5.00
CA ILE A 11 2.39 2.45 -5.48
C ILE A 11 2.42 3.56 -4.43
N VAL A 12 3.61 3.93 -3.98
CA VAL A 12 3.82 4.93 -2.92
C VAL A 12 4.46 6.16 -3.52
N TYR A 13 3.96 7.33 -3.13
CA TYR A 13 4.41 8.65 -3.56
C TYR A 13 5.05 9.36 -2.37
N PHE A 14 6.03 10.22 -2.63
CA PHE A 14 6.88 10.85 -1.61
C PHE A 14 6.82 12.37 -1.75
N GLU A 15 6.94 13.07 -0.63
CA GLU A 15 6.89 14.55 -0.59
C GLU A 15 8.18 15.19 -1.10
N ASP A 16 9.30 14.47 -1.01
CA ASP A 16 10.65 14.94 -1.35
C ASP A 16 10.97 14.93 -2.86
N GLY A 17 9.96 14.70 -3.71
CA GLY A 17 10.14 14.60 -5.16
C GLY A 17 10.76 13.28 -5.62
N THR A 18 10.97 12.30 -4.73
CA THR A 18 11.42 10.96 -5.11
C THR A 18 10.40 10.29 -6.02
N SER A 19 10.89 9.63 -7.07
CA SER A 19 10.06 8.85 -7.99
C SER A 19 9.19 7.83 -7.23
N PRO A 20 7.92 7.65 -7.63
CA PRO A 20 7.03 6.71 -6.96
C PRO A 20 7.60 5.28 -6.96
N LYS A 21 7.46 4.58 -5.84
CA LYS A 21 7.96 3.21 -5.67
C LYS A 21 6.79 2.22 -5.68
N LYS A 22 7.00 1.05 -6.28
CA LYS A 22 5.98 0.02 -6.46
C LYS A 22 6.34 -1.29 -5.77
N TRP A 23 5.38 -1.85 -5.04
CA TRP A 23 5.48 -3.18 -4.41
C TRP A 23 4.37 -4.09 -4.93
N MET A 24 4.73 -5.29 -5.40
CA MET A 24 3.79 -6.22 -6.05
C MET A 24 3.12 -7.21 -5.11
N PHE A 25 3.68 -7.47 -3.94
CA PHE A 25 3.27 -8.57 -3.06
C PHE A 25 3.04 -8.08 -1.62
N VAL A 26 2.06 -7.19 -1.45
CA VAL A 26 1.72 -6.67 -0.12
C VAL A 26 0.61 -7.54 0.48
N HIS A 27 0.88 -8.11 1.66
CA HIS A 27 -0.10 -8.94 2.37
C HIS A 27 -1.02 -8.14 3.29
N LYS A 28 -0.45 -7.44 4.28
CA LYS A 28 -1.17 -6.63 5.26
C LYS A 28 -0.82 -5.16 5.07
N LEU A 29 -1.80 -4.31 4.79
CA LEU A 29 -1.56 -2.89 4.50
C LEU A 29 -1.10 -2.11 5.73
N ASN A 30 -1.58 -2.44 6.93
CA ASN A 30 -1.13 -1.83 8.17
C ASN A 30 0.34 -2.17 8.51
N GLY A 31 0.75 -3.42 8.29
CA GLY A 31 2.15 -3.82 8.43
C GLY A 31 3.03 -3.13 7.39
N PHE A 32 2.51 -2.95 6.17
CA PHE A 32 3.19 -2.18 5.14
C PHE A 32 3.33 -0.69 5.50
N LYS A 33 2.30 -0.08 6.10
CA LYS A 33 2.37 1.29 6.67
C LYS A 33 3.52 1.41 7.68
N MET A 34 3.66 0.44 8.60
CA MET A 34 4.74 0.45 9.59
C MET A 34 6.12 0.39 8.92
N PHE A 35 6.27 -0.46 7.90
CA PHE A 35 7.49 -0.50 7.08
C PHE A 35 7.78 0.86 6.41
N LEU A 36 6.77 1.48 5.77
CA LEU A 36 6.92 2.80 5.14
C LEU A 36 7.32 3.87 6.14
N ASN A 37 6.68 3.90 7.32
CA ASN A 37 7.01 4.85 8.38
C ASN A 37 8.46 4.74 8.86
N LYS A 38 9.04 3.53 8.82
CA LYS A 38 10.41 3.28 9.25
C LYS A 38 11.44 3.55 8.16
N GLU A 39 11.24 2.98 6.97
CA GLU A 39 12.26 2.96 5.90
C GLU A 39 12.09 4.09 4.88
N HIS A 40 10.89 4.69 4.83
CA HIS A 40 10.54 5.73 3.86
C HIS A 40 9.79 6.88 4.52
N PRO A 41 10.37 7.59 5.51
CA PRO A 41 9.68 8.58 6.32
C PRO A 41 9.15 9.80 5.55
N THR A 42 9.49 9.96 4.28
CA THR A 42 8.98 11.02 3.38
C THR A 42 7.77 10.57 2.54
N TRP A 43 7.24 9.36 2.77
CA TRP A 43 6.06 8.89 2.04
C TRP A 43 4.82 9.72 2.38
N GLN A 44 4.07 10.10 1.34
CA GLN A 44 2.92 10.98 1.46
C GLN A 44 1.61 10.17 1.45
N TYR A 45 1.47 9.33 0.43
CA TYR A 45 0.30 8.48 0.24
C TYR A 45 0.65 7.23 -0.56
N MET A 46 -0.22 6.24 -0.46
CA MET A 46 -0.12 5.00 -1.22
C MET A 46 -1.43 4.69 -1.95
N ASN A 47 -1.32 4.36 -3.22
CA ASN A 47 -2.41 3.83 -4.01
C ASN A 47 -2.35 2.29 -3.96
N VAL A 48 -3.44 1.67 -3.53
CA VAL A 48 -3.58 0.22 -3.39
C VAL A 48 -4.42 -0.31 -4.53
N TYR A 49 -3.93 -1.38 -5.15
CA TYR A 49 -4.55 -2.05 -6.27
C TYR A 49 -4.70 -3.53 -5.96
N ASN A 50 -5.73 -4.14 -6.53
CA ASN A 50 -5.84 -5.59 -6.58
C ASN A 50 -4.72 -6.13 -7.48
N ARG A 51 -3.85 -6.99 -6.95
CA ARG A 51 -2.67 -7.48 -7.68
C ARG A 51 -3.05 -8.24 -8.96
N ARG A 52 -4.18 -8.97 -8.94
CA ARG A 52 -4.59 -9.86 -10.03
C ARG A 52 -5.29 -9.09 -11.14
N THR A 53 -6.26 -8.27 -10.78
CA THR A 53 -7.06 -7.51 -11.75
C THR A 53 -6.44 -6.17 -12.11
N ARG A 54 -5.44 -5.71 -11.34
CA ARG A 54 -4.84 -4.36 -11.41
C ARG A 54 -5.84 -3.24 -11.13
N ALA A 55 -7.05 -3.59 -10.68
CA ALA A 55 -8.08 -2.61 -10.35
C ALA A 55 -7.62 -1.75 -9.18
N PHE A 56 -7.78 -0.44 -9.31
CA PHE A 56 -7.59 0.48 -8.20
C PHE A 56 -8.62 0.19 -7.11
N MET A 57 -8.16 0.09 -5.87
CA MET A 57 -9.02 -0.22 -4.73
C MET A 57 -9.22 1.00 -3.84
N ARG A 58 -8.12 1.61 -3.38
CA ARG A 58 -8.18 2.72 -2.44
C ARG A 58 -6.85 3.48 -2.39
N GLN A 59 -6.93 4.77 -2.08
CA GLN A 59 -5.77 5.56 -1.68
C GLN A 59 -5.76 5.73 -0.16
N PHE A 60 -4.58 5.63 0.44
CA PHE A 60 -4.37 5.93 1.86
C PHE A 60 -3.30 7.00 2.02
N LYS A 61 -3.59 8.02 2.82
CA LYS A 61 -2.60 9.03 3.24
C LYS A 61 -1.82 8.53 4.45
N ARG A 62 -0.60 9.02 4.65
CA ARG A 62 0.25 8.66 5.79
C ARG A 62 -0.45 8.66 7.14
N ASP A 63 -1.17 9.74 7.44
CA ASP A 63 -1.79 9.95 8.76
C ASP A 63 -3.17 9.29 8.88
N SER A 64 -3.66 8.68 7.81
CA SER A 64 -4.95 7.97 7.83
C SER A 64 -4.85 6.61 8.52
N PHE A 65 -5.98 6.15 9.05
CA PHE A 65 -6.12 4.77 9.49
C PHE A 65 -6.06 3.83 8.27
N ILE A 66 -5.18 2.84 8.33
CA ILE A 66 -4.99 1.84 7.28
C ILE A 66 -5.31 0.47 7.89
N PRO A 67 -6.40 -0.20 7.46
CA PRO A 67 -6.73 -1.53 7.97
C PRO A 67 -5.73 -2.58 7.45
N PRO A 68 -5.59 -3.74 8.10
CA PRO A 68 -4.75 -4.82 7.58
C PRO A 68 -5.21 -5.31 6.19
N PHE A 69 -6.52 -5.31 5.94
CA PHE A 69 -7.14 -5.72 4.68
C PHE A 69 -8.27 -4.76 4.32
N ILE A 70 -8.49 -4.53 3.02
CA ILE A 70 -9.68 -3.83 2.51
C ILE A 70 -10.82 -4.84 2.46
N GLN A 71 -11.91 -4.56 3.17
CA GLN A 71 -13.19 -5.24 2.97
C GLN A 71 -13.90 -4.56 1.81
N GLU A 72 -14.27 -5.33 0.80
CA GLU A 72 -15.20 -4.91 -0.26
C GLU A 72 -16.63 -5.08 0.22
#